data_AF-A0A2G2C619-F1
#
_entry.id   AF-A0A2G2C619-F1
#
_cell.length_a   1.000
_cell.length_b   1.000
_cell.length_c   1.000
_cell.angle_alpha   90.00
_cell.angle_beta   90.00
_cell.angle_gamma   90.00
#
_symmetry.space_group_name_H-M   'P 1'
#
loop_
_entity.id
_entity.type
_entity.pdbx_description
1 polymer ?
#
loop_
_entity_poly.entity_id
_entity_poly.type
_entity_poly.pdbx_seq_one_letter_code
_entity_poly.pdbx_strand_id
1 'polypeptide(L)'
;MREANQAGSLQPTVLVSYQADVGPIFDYRDAKELHRHGMSEISLADAGWRSKMLDGQAVPTQDFAAALISNGFAGLLFQSYAKGASATDLNIVLWKWTGDSCALDVVDDEGRLSRL
;
A
#
# COMPACT_ATOMS: atom_id res chain seq x y z
N MET A 1 -3.00 2.18 -12.95
CA MET A 1 -3.16 1.00 -13.86
C MET A 1 -1.91 0.12 -13.98
N ARG A 2 -0.68 0.62 -13.75
CA ARG A 2 0.55 -0.19 -13.91
C ARG A 2 0.66 -1.38 -12.95
N GLU A 3 0.03 -1.28 -11.78
CA GLU A 3 0.15 -2.27 -10.69
C GLU A 3 -0.83 -3.43 -10.83
N ALA A 4 -2.09 -3.15 -11.19
CA ALA A 4 -3.10 -4.18 -11.44
C ALA A 4 -2.76 -5.11 -12.62
N ASN A 5 -1.83 -4.70 -13.49
CA ASN A 5 -1.52 -5.37 -14.75
C ASN A 5 -0.26 -6.25 -14.68
N GLN A 6 0.31 -6.51 -13.49
CA GLN A 6 1.55 -7.30 -13.38
C GLN A 6 1.34 -8.82 -13.45
N ALA A 7 0.08 -9.31 -13.44
CA ALA A 7 -0.25 -10.74 -13.27
C ALA A 7 -0.71 -11.48 -14.56
N GLY A 8 -0.74 -10.84 -15.73
CA GLY A 8 -1.12 -11.52 -16.98
C GLY A 8 -2.10 -10.72 -17.85
N SER A 9 -3.15 -11.40 -18.37
CA SER A 9 -4.17 -10.77 -19.21
C SER A 9 -5.02 -9.77 -18.43
N LEU A 10 -5.33 -8.64 -19.06
CA LEU A 10 -6.13 -7.57 -18.47
C LEU A 10 -7.53 -8.09 -18.15
N GLN A 11 -7.81 -8.33 -16.86
CA GLN A 11 -9.18 -8.57 -16.40
C GLN A 11 -9.95 -7.23 -16.40
N PRO A 12 -11.28 -7.24 -16.60
CA PRO A 12 -12.09 -6.04 -16.42
C PRO A 12 -11.77 -5.38 -15.08
N THR A 13 -11.29 -4.14 -15.14
CA THR A 13 -10.83 -3.38 -13.97
C THR A 13 -11.59 -2.07 -13.91
N VAL A 14 -12.17 -1.76 -12.76
CA VAL A 14 -12.85 -0.49 -12.51
C VAL A 14 -11.89 0.43 -11.79
N LEU A 15 -11.70 1.64 -12.30
CA LEU A 15 -10.98 2.69 -11.59
C LEU A 15 -11.96 3.40 -10.66
N VAL A 16 -11.61 3.46 -9.38
CA VAL A 16 -12.35 4.17 -8.34
C VAL A 16 -11.47 5.24 -7.72
N SER A 17 -12.08 6.37 -7.39
CA SER A 17 -11.45 7.46 -6.64
C SER A 17 -12.00 7.46 -5.22
N TYR A 18 -11.14 7.75 -4.25
CA TYR A 18 -11.51 7.85 -2.84
C TYR A 18 -11.04 9.18 -2.28
N GLN A 19 -11.89 9.80 -1.45
CA GLN A 19 -11.47 10.82 -0.51
C GLN A 19 -11.08 10.13 0.80
N ALA A 20 -9.89 10.42 1.30
CA ALA A 20 -9.34 9.74 2.46
C ALA A 20 -8.95 10.76 3.54
N ASP A 21 -9.57 10.64 4.71
CA ASP A 21 -9.12 11.23 5.97
C ASP A 21 -8.80 10.08 6.94
N VAL A 22 -7.58 9.55 6.80
CA VAL A 22 -7.13 8.33 7.47
C VAL A 22 -5.77 8.57 8.12
N GLY A 23 -5.60 8.06 9.34
CA GLY A 23 -4.34 8.22 10.05
C GLY A 23 -4.28 7.49 11.40
N PRO A 24 -3.07 7.36 11.98
CA PRO A 24 -1.79 7.86 11.45
C PRO A 24 -1.24 6.98 10.31
N ILE A 25 -0.62 7.59 9.29
CA ILE A 25 0.02 6.88 8.16
C ILE A 25 1.54 6.93 8.33
N PHE A 26 2.19 5.77 8.26
CA PHE A 26 3.65 5.72 8.24
C PHE A 26 4.15 6.18 6.87
N ASP A 27 4.95 7.25 6.82
CA ASP A 27 5.55 7.76 5.59
C ASP A 27 6.97 7.21 5.44
N TYR A 28 7.16 6.30 4.48
CA TYR A 28 8.46 5.65 4.26
C TYR A 28 9.58 6.62 3.84
N ARG A 29 9.22 7.82 3.37
CA ARG A 29 10.20 8.84 2.91
C ARG A 29 11.02 9.40 4.07
N ASP A 30 10.56 9.22 5.30
CA ASP A 30 11.41 9.43 6.47
C ASP A 30 12.36 8.25 6.64
N ALA A 31 13.53 8.35 6.01
CA ALA A 31 14.56 7.32 6.06
C ALA A 31 15.02 7.01 7.50
N LYS A 32 14.95 7.97 8.44
CA LYS A 32 15.33 7.72 9.83
C LYS A 32 14.29 6.84 10.52
N GLU A 33 13.01 7.15 10.34
CA GLU A 33 11.94 6.33 10.89
C GLU A 33 11.86 4.95 10.23
N LEU A 34 12.14 4.86 8.92
CA LEU A 34 12.20 3.58 8.20
C LEU A 34 13.26 2.66 8.81
N HIS A 35 14.47 3.19 9.04
CA HIS A 35 15.54 2.47 9.71
C HIS A 35 15.22 2.14 11.17
N ARG A 36 14.55 3.04 11.91
CA ARG A 36 14.14 2.80 13.30
C ARG A 36 13.19 1.62 13.44
N HIS A 37 12.41 1.34 12.40
CA HIS A 37 11.51 0.20 12.32
C HIS A 37 12.15 -1.04 11.66
N GLY A 38 13.49 -1.06 11.51
CA GLY A 38 14.23 -2.22 11.01
C GLY A 38 14.08 -2.46 9.51
N MET A 39 13.63 -1.47 8.75
CA MET A 39 13.40 -1.58 7.31
C MET A 39 14.41 -0.74 6.51
N SER A 40 14.58 -1.07 5.22
CA SER A 40 15.37 -0.29 4.27
C SER A 40 14.64 -0.18 2.94
N GLU A 41 14.92 0.85 2.15
CA GLU A 41 14.36 1.01 0.81
C GLU A 41 14.65 -0.19 -0.11
N ILE A 42 15.85 -0.79 0.03
CA ILE A 42 16.27 -1.96 -0.75
C ILE A 42 15.41 -3.18 -0.38
N SER A 43 15.17 -3.40 0.91
CA SER A 43 14.32 -4.49 1.40
C SER A 43 12.85 -4.30 1.00
N LEU A 44 12.36 -3.05 0.99
CA LEU A 44 11.01 -2.74 0.53
C LEU A 44 10.84 -2.97 -0.98
N ALA A 45 11.91 -2.76 -1.76
CA ALA A 45 11.97 -2.94 -3.20
C ALA A 45 12.18 -4.41 -3.66
N ASP A 46 12.37 -5.35 -2.73
CA ASP A 46 12.72 -6.73 -3.05
C ASP A 46 11.58 -7.45 -3.79
N ALA A 47 11.72 -7.61 -5.10
CA ALA A 47 10.76 -8.32 -5.96
C ALA A 47 10.60 -9.81 -5.61
N GLY A 48 11.53 -10.38 -4.84
CA GLY A 48 11.50 -11.78 -4.40
C GLY A 48 10.55 -12.05 -3.23
N TRP A 49 9.89 -11.03 -2.66
CA TRP A 49 8.99 -11.19 -1.51
C TRP A 49 7.91 -12.25 -1.75
N ARG A 50 7.35 -12.31 -2.97
CA ARG A 50 6.27 -13.24 -3.31
C ARG A 50 6.76 -14.68 -3.29
N SER A 51 7.93 -14.95 -3.84
CA SER A 51 8.52 -16.29 -3.84
C SER A 51 8.84 -16.73 -2.40
N LYS A 52 9.47 -15.86 -1.60
CA LYS A 52 9.74 -16.12 -0.18
C LYS A 52 8.47 -16.49 0.58
N MET A 53 7.38 -15.75 0.35
CA MET A 53 6.07 -16.04 0.96
C MET A 53 5.55 -17.43 0.56
N LEU A 54 5.62 -17.78 -0.73
CA LEU A 54 5.15 -19.07 -1.24
C LEU A 54 5.99 -20.24 -0.71
N ASP A 55 7.27 -20.01 -0.46
CA ASP A 55 8.20 -20.99 0.13
C ASP A 55 8.11 -21.06 1.66
N GLY A 56 7.19 -20.32 2.29
CA GLY A 56 7.01 -20.28 3.74
C GLY A 56 8.16 -19.61 4.51
N GLN A 57 8.98 -18.84 3.81
CA GLN A 57 10.09 -18.10 4.40
C GLN A 57 9.61 -16.76 4.99
N ALA A 58 10.38 -16.21 5.93
CA ALA A 58 10.13 -14.88 6.47
C ALA A 58 10.20 -13.82 5.36
N VAL A 59 9.23 -12.91 5.35
CA VAL A 59 9.12 -11.82 4.38
C VAL A 59 9.26 -10.50 5.14
N PRO A 60 10.39 -9.79 5.02
CA PRO A 60 10.65 -8.59 5.81
C PRO A 60 9.55 -7.52 5.73
N THR A 61 8.92 -7.35 4.56
CA THR A 61 7.83 -6.38 4.38
C THR A 61 6.54 -6.76 5.14
N GLN A 62 6.30 -8.05 5.39
CA GLN A 62 5.18 -8.51 6.22
C GLN A 62 5.46 -8.32 7.71
N ASP A 63 6.67 -8.65 8.16
CA ASP A 63 7.10 -8.41 9.54
C ASP A 63 7.04 -6.91 9.88
N PHE A 64 7.47 -6.07 8.94
CA PHE A 64 7.37 -4.62 9.03
C PHE A 64 5.93 -4.12 9.08
N ALA A 65 5.04 -4.64 8.23
CA ALA A 65 3.61 -4.32 8.30
C ALA A 65 3.01 -4.68 9.66
N ALA A 66 3.33 -5.87 10.20
CA ALA A 66 2.86 -6.30 11.52
C ALA A 66 3.37 -5.38 12.65
N ALA A 67 4.62 -4.93 12.57
CA ALA A 67 5.19 -3.97 13.52
C ALA A 67 4.48 -2.60 13.45
N LEU A 68 4.23 -2.08 12.25
CA LEU A 68 3.53 -0.80 12.07
C LEU A 68 2.08 -0.87 12.59
N ILE A 69 1.37 -1.97 12.31
CA ILE A 69 0.02 -2.21 12.84
C ILE A 69 0.06 -2.23 14.38
N SER A 70 1.02 -2.94 14.97
CA SER A 70 1.17 -3.02 16.43
C SER A 70 1.51 -1.68 17.08
N ASN A 71 2.19 -0.80 16.34
CA ASN A 71 2.50 0.57 16.75
C ASN A 71 1.34 1.56 16.51
N GLY A 72 0.18 1.09 16.04
CA GLY A 72 -1.03 1.90 15.90
C GLY A 72 -1.15 2.67 14.58
N PHE A 73 -0.31 2.39 13.58
CA PHE A 73 -0.47 2.98 12.25
C PHE A 73 -1.70 2.41 11.53
N ALA A 74 -2.47 3.29 10.91
CA ALA A 74 -3.61 2.95 10.07
C ALA A 74 -3.16 2.45 8.68
N GLY A 75 -1.95 2.81 8.25
CA GLY A 75 -1.43 2.43 6.94
C GLY A 75 0.03 2.83 6.71
N LEU A 76 0.50 2.54 5.50
CA LEU A 76 1.85 2.80 4.99
C LEU A 76 1.77 3.51 3.64
N LEU A 77 2.47 4.64 3.51
CA LEU A 77 2.72 5.35 2.27
C LEU A 77 4.12 4.99 1.76
N PHE A 78 4.23 4.51 0.52
CA PHE A 78 5.48 4.05 -0.07
C PHE A 78 5.56 4.33 -1.58
N GLN A 79 6.76 4.43 -2.17
CA GLN A 79 6.87 4.56 -3.62
C GLN A 79 6.41 3.29 -4.35
N SER A 80 5.86 3.48 -5.54
CA SER A 80 5.61 2.39 -6.46
C SER A 80 6.94 1.84 -7.00
N TYR A 81 7.10 0.52 -6.96
CA TYR A 81 8.22 -0.20 -7.58
C TYR A 81 7.85 -0.79 -8.95
N ALA A 82 6.71 -0.38 -9.52
CA ALA A 82 6.31 -0.79 -10.86
C ALA A 82 7.29 -0.24 -11.91
N LYS A 83 7.46 -0.96 -13.02
CA LYS A 83 8.36 -0.54 -14.10
C LYS A 83 7.97 0.87 -14.62
N GLY A 84 8.92 1.79 -14.53
CA GLY A 84 8.78 3.18 -14.97
C GLY A 84 8.06 4.11 -13.98
N ALA A 85 7.85 3.69 -12.73
CA ALA A 85 7.48 4.58 -11.64
C ALA A 85 8.69 5.44 -11.21
N SER A 86 8.39 6.66 -10.78
CA SER A 86 9.31 7.61 -10.17
C SER A 86 9.17 7.62 -8.65
N ALA A 87 10.12 8.24 -7.95
CA ALA A 87 10.06 8.38 -6.50
C ALA A 87 8.85 9.21 -5.99
N THR A 88 8.16 9.94 -6.89
CA THR A 88 6.94 10.70 -6.57
C THR A 88 5.65 9.92 -6.85
N ASP A 89 5.73 8.76 -7.52
CA ASP A 89 4.59 7.87 -7.71
C ASP A 89 4.40 7.05 -6.44
N LEU A 90 3.42 7.40 -5.62
CA LEU A 90 3.19 6.81 -4.31
C LEU A 90 1.99 5.86 -4.32
N ASN A 91 2.14 4.80 -3.54
CA ASN A 91 1.09 3.88 -3.15
C ASN A 91 0.80 4.03 -1.67
N ILE A 92 -0.42 3.70 -1.31
CA ILE A 92 -0.85 3.59 0.08
C ILE A 92 -1.43 2.19 0.33
N VAL A 93 -1.02 1.60 1.44
CA VAL A 93 -1.65 0.41 2.03
C VAL A 93 -2.38 0.85 3.28
N LEU A 94 -3.66 0.52 3.38
CA LEU A 94 -4.48 0.79 4.57
C LEU A 94 -4.79 -0.53 5.27
N TRP A 95 -4.53 -0.59 6.58
CA TRP A 95 -4.93 -1.69 7.46
C TRP A 95 -6.15 -1.32 8.31
N LYS A 96 -6.31 -0.03 8.60
CA LYS A 96 -7.48 0.54 9.26
C LYS A 96 -8.01 1.72 8.44
N TRP A 97 -9.18 1.54 7.83
CA TRP A 97 -9.83 2.54 6.99
C TRP A 97 -11.30 2.79 7.37
N THR A 98 -11.71 2.29 8.54
CA THR A 98 -13.05 2.49 9.09
C THR A 98 -12.97 2.84 10.58
N GLY A 99 -14.04 3.43 11.11
CA GLY A 99 -14.19 3.85 12.50
C GLY A 99 -14.11 5.37 12.69
N ASP A 100 -14.39 5.84 13.90
CA ASP A 100 -14.63 7.27 14.19
C ASP A 100 -13.47 8.22 13.83
N SER A 101 -12.25 7.70 13.67
CA SER A 101 -11.04 8.45 13.34
C SER A 101 -10.50 8.19 11.94
N CYS A 102 -11.21 7.44 11.10
CA CYS A 102 -10.79 7.09 9.74
C CYS A 102 -12.00 7.12 8.79
N ALA A 103 -11.98 8.01 7.80
CA ALA A 103 -12.97 8.09 6.73
C ALA A 103 -12.31 7.78 5.39
N LEU A 104 -12.90 6.83 4.65
CA LEU A 104 -12.51 6.49 3.28
C LEU A 104 -13.78 6.43 2.43
N ASP A 105 -14.07 7.54 1.75
CA ASP A 105 -15.31 7.73 1.01
C ASP A 105 -15.06 7.58 -0.49
N VAL A 106 -15.90 6.79 -1.15
CA VAL A 106 -15.86 6.66 -2.60
C VAL A 106 -16.36 7.96 -3.23
N VAL A 107 -15.59 8.50 -4.17
CA VAL A 107 -16.02 9.63 -5.00
C VAL A 107 -16.76 9.07 -6.21
N ASP A 108 -18.09 9.13 -6.19
CA ASP A 108 -18.99 8.70 -7.27
C ASP A 108 -20.13 9.71 -7.47
N ASP A 109 -19.78 10.95 -7.79
CA ASP A 109 -20.73 12.06 -7.94
C ASP A 109 -21.83 11.80 -8.98
N GLU A 110 -21.56 10.92 -9.96
CA GLU A 110 -22.48 10.55 -11.05
C GLU A 110 -23.26 9.24 -10.77
N GLY A 111 -22.99 8.54 -9.66
CA GLY A 111 -23.65 7.29 -9.31
C GLY A 111 -23.44 6.18 -10.35
N ARG A 112 -22.23 6.08 -10.90
CA ARG A 112 -21.86 5.14 -11.96
C ARG A 112 -21.51 3.76 -11.41
N LEU A 113 -21.03 3.69 -10.17
CA LEU A 113 -20.61 2.43 -9.56
C LEU A 113 -21.81 1.59 -9.15
N SER A 114 -22.91 2.20 -8.75
CA SER A 114 -24.14 1.49 -8.34
C SER A 114 -24.90 0.83 -9.49
N ARG A 115 -24.44 1.01 -10.74
CA ARG A 115 -25.09 0.51 -11.97
C ARG A 115 -24.28 -0.59 -12.65
N LEU A 116 -23.11 -0.94 -12.10
CA LEU A 116 -22.27 -2.06 -12.50
C LEU A 116 -22.82 -3.37 -11.91
#